data_AF-U6L6Y5-F1
#
_entry.id   AF-U6L6Y5-F1
#
_cell.length_a   1.000
_cell.length_b   1.000
_cell.length_c   1.000
_cell.angle_alpha   90.00
_cell.angle_beta   90.00
_cell.angle_gamma   90.00
#
_symmetry.space_group_name_H-M   'P 1'
#
loop_
_entity.id
_entity.type
_entity.pdbx_description
1 polymer ?
#
loop_
_entity_poly.entity_id
_entity_poly.type
_entity_poly.pdbx_seq_one_letter_code
_entity_poly.pdbx_strand_id
1 'polypeptide(L)'
;MQLPAMAFAQALLALPETLAANSGLSAAAAAQTLKTLQAQQNCPYLGIDCMQLGTHDMREQEVWEPLASKRQQILLATQVVKMILKIDDVICANEE
;
A
#
# COMPACT_ATOMS: atom_id res chain seq x y z
N MET A 1 17.51 -3.97 -14.13
CA MET A 1 17.04 -5.03 -13.20
C MET A 1 16.66 -4.35 -11.89
N GLN A 2 15.36 -4.20 -11.61
CA GLN A 2 14.90 -3.53 -10.38
C GLN A 2 15.11 -4.49 -9.20
N LEU A 3 15.73 -4.03 -8.11
CA LEU A 3 15.94 -4.85 -6.91
C LEU A 3 14.57 -5.27 -6.33
N PRO A 4 14.39 -6.52 -5.85
CA PRO A 4 13.11 -7.00 -5.30
C PRO A 4 12.55 -6.11 -4.18
N ALA A 5 13.43 -5.54 -3.35
CA ALA A 5 13.05 -4.59 -2.31
C ALA A 5 12.43 -3.30 -2.88
N MET A 6 12.92 -2.81 -4.03
CA MET A 6 12.34 -1.65 -4.71
C MET A 6 10.98 -1.97 -5.31
N ALA A 7 10.82 -3.13 -5.94
CA ALA A 7 9.53 -3.57 -6.48
C ALA A 7 8.49 -3.72 -5.36
N PHE A 8 8.87 -4.29 -4.21
CA PHE A 8 8.00 -4.38 -3.04
C PHE A 8 7.62 -3.00 -2.49
N ALA A 9 8.58 -2.09 -2.34
CA ALA A 9 8.32 -0.72 -1.90
C ALA A 9 7.39 0.03 -2.87
N GLN A 10 7.53 -0.20 -4.17
CA GLN A 10 6.66 0.38 -5.18
C GLN A 10 5.24 -0.23 -5.12
N ALA A 11 5.12 -1.54 -4.88
CA ALA A 11 3.82 -2.19 -4.71
C ALA A 11 3.04 -1.64 -3.49
N LEU A 12 3.73 -1.24 -2.41
CA LEU A 12 3.08 -0.63 -1.25
C LEU A 12 2.41 0.73 -1.57
N LEU A 13 2.84 1.43 -2.63
CA LEU A 13 2.21 2.70 -3.05
C LEU A 13 0.78 2.51 -3.57
N ALA A 14 0.42 1.28 -3.99
CA ALA A 14 -0.94 0.99 -4.41
C ALA A 14 -1.98 1.24 -3.30
N LEU A 15 -1.60 1.09 -2.01
CA LEU A 15 -2.49 1.33 -0.88
C LEU A 15 -2.94 2.81 -0.78
N PRO A 16 -2.03 3.80 -0.63
CA PRO A 16 -2.42 5.21 -0.61
C PRO A 16 -2.98 5.69 -1.95
N GLU A 17 -2.51 5.18 -3.10
CA GLU A 17 -3.07 5.52 -4.41
C GLU A 17 -4.54 5.10 -4.53
N THR A 18 -4.89 3.90 -4.04
CA THR A 18 -6.27 3.41 -4.05
C THR A 18 -7.15 4.23 -3.10
N LEU A 19 -6.66 4.54 -1.90
CA LEU A 19 -7.39 5.41 -0.96
C LEU A 19 -7.64 6.80 -1.55
N ALA A 20 -6.63 7.40 -2.17
CA ALA A 20 -6.74 8.69 -2.84
C ALA A 20 -7.79 8.64 -3.96
N ALA A 21 -7.71 7.65 -4.86
CA ALA A 21 -8.66 7.49 -5.95
C ALA A 21 -10.10 7.35 -5.45
N ASN A 22 -10.31 6.51 -4.43
CA ASN A 22 -11.63 6.30 -3.82
C ASN A 22 -12.16 7.53 -3.08
N SER A 23 -11.28 8.47 -2.70
CA SER A 23 -11.62 9.72 -2.02
C SER A 23 -11.74 10.91 -2.98
N GLY A 24 -11.72 10.67 -4.30
CA GLY A 24 -11.81 11.72 -5.33
C GLY A 24 -10.53 12.54 -5.50
N LEU A 25 -9.40 12.08 -4.97
CA LEU A 25 -8.09 12.73 -5.10
C LEU A 25 -7.31 12.13 -6.28
N SER A 26 -6.32 12.88 -6.79
CA SER A 26 -5.38 12.33 -7.77
C SER A 26 -4.48 11.27 -7.12
N ALA A 27 -4.65 10.02 -7.54
CA ALA A 27 -3.98 8.86 -6.94
C ALA A 27 -2.46 9.02 -6.83
N ALA A 28 -1.78 9.25 -7.95
CA ALA A 28 -0.33 9.36 -8.01
C ALA A 28 0.17 10.64 -7.32
N ALA A 29 -0.51 11.77 -7.52
CA ALA A 29 -0.06 13.05 -6.94
C ALA A 29 -0.18 13.04 -5.41
N ALA A 30 -1.29 12.54 -4.87
CA ALA A 30 -1.50 12.46 -3.42
C ALA A 30 -0.47 11.54 -2.75
N ALA A 31 -0.24 10.34 -3.32
CA ALA A 31 0.75 9.40 -2.79
C ALA A 31 2.18 9.96 -2.84
N GLN A 32 2.55 10.65 -3.93
CA GLN A 32 3.88 11.25 -4.07
C GLN A 32 4.10 12.43 -3.12
N THR A 33 3.09 13.27 -2.93
CA THR A 33 3.11 14.36 -1.95
C THR A 33 3.30 13.80 -0.54
N LEU A 34 2.52 12.79 -0.15
CA LEU A 34 2.67 12.15 1.16
C LEU A 34 4.06 11.56 1.36
N LYS A 35 4.58 10.82 0.37
CA LYS A 35 5.93 10.26 0.43
C LYS A 35 6.98 11.35 0.66
N THR A 36 6.82 12.48 0.00
CA THR A 36 7.73 13.63 0.15
C THR A 36 7.63 14.25 1.55
N LEU A 37 6.41 14.47 2.05
CA LEU A 37 6.17 15.01 3.38
C LEU A 37 6.70 14.08 4.49
N GLN A 38 6.44 12.78 4.38
CA GLN A 38 6.94 11.78 5.33
C GLN A 38 8.47 11.78 5.39
N ALA A 39 9.15 11.89 4.23
CA ALA A 39 10.59 11.94 4.16
C ALA A 39 11.17 13.26 4.73
N GLN A 40 10.54 14.39 4.44
CA GLN A 40 11.00 15.71 4.91
C GLN A 40 10.80 15.90 6.42
N GLN A 41 9.66 15.44 6.94
CA GLN A 41 9.29 15.64 8.35
C GLN A 41 9.72 14.47 9.24
N ASN A 42 10.23 13.39 8.65
CA ASN A 42 10.54 12.13 9.33
C ASN A 42 9.36 11.63 10.20
N CYS A 43 8.13 11.80 9.70
CA CYS A 43 6.90 11.55 10.42
C CYS A 43 6.11 10.41 9.73
N PRO A 44 5.95 9.24 10.37
CA PRO A 44 5.27 8.10 9.77
C PRO A 44 3.74 8.19 9.84
N TYR A 45 3.18 9.20 10.54
CA TYR A 45 1.75 9.33 10.81
C TYR A 45 0.99 10.10 9.72
N LEU A 46 1.69 10.55 8.67
CA LEU A 46 1.06 11.26 7.56
C LEU A 46 0.38 10.27 6.61
N GLY A 47 -0.92 10.42 6.40
CA GLY A 47 -1.75 9.56 5.56
C GLY A 47 -2.65 10.34 4.61
N ILE A 48 -3.43 9.61 3.81
CA ILE A 48 -4.35 10.20 2.85
C ILE A 48 -5.53 10.80 3.61
N ASP A 49 -5.82 12.08 3.34
CA ASP A 49 -6.99 12.76 3.89
C ASP A 49 -8.25 12.35 3.11
N CYS A 50 -8.77 11.17 3.44
CA CYS A 50 -9.93 10.61 2.75
C CYS A 50 -11.22 11.42 3.00
N MET A 51 -11.29 12.11 4.13
CA MET A 51 -12.45 12.89 4.57
C MET A 51 -12.34 14.38 4.25
N GLN A 52 -11.24 14.81 3.62
CA GLN A 52 -10.98 16.20 3.23
C GLN A 52 -11.05 17.18 4.42
N LEU A 53 -10.52 16.77 5.58
CA LEU A 53 -10.46 17.56 6.81
C LEU A 53 -9.38 18.64 6.80
N GLY A 54 -8.48 18.62 5.81
CA GLY A 54 -7.44 19.62 5.60
C GLY A 54 -6.11 19.35 6.32
N THR A 55 -5.97 18.19 6.97
CA THR A 55 -4.73 17.72 7.61
C THR A 55 -4.36 16.35 7.10
N HIS A 56 -3.06 16.02 7.03
CA HIS A 56 -2.59 14.68 6.69
C HIS A 56 -2.24 13.84 7.92
N ASP A 57 -2.28 14.41 9.13
CA ASP A 57 -1.91 13.69 10.34
C ASP A 57 -3.05 12.74 10.76
N MET A 58 -2.82 11.44 10.61
CA MET A 58 -3.81 10.42 10.97
C MET A 58 -4.15 10.40 12.47
N ARG A 59 -3.30 10.99 13.32
CA ARG A 59 -3.58 11.15 14.75
C ARG A 59 -4.61 12.24 15.00
N GLU A 60 -4.50 13.36 14.27
CA GLU A 60 -5.48 14.45 14.31
C GLU A 60 -6.82 14.01 13.71
N GLN A 61 -6.78 13.14 12.70
CA GLN A 61 -7.98 12.54 12.11
C GLN A 61 -8.56 11.36 12.91
N GLU A 62 -7.93 10.96 14.02
CA GLU A 62 -8.32 9.78 14.82
C GLU A 62 -8.38 8.46 14.04
N VAL A 63 -7.59 8.33 12.97
CA VAL A 63 -7.51 7.12 12.13
C VAL A 63 -6.42 6.19 12.67
N TRP A 64 -6.85 5.14 13.35
CA TRP A 64 -5.96 4.15 13.97
C TRP A 64 -6.25 2.72 13.50
N GLU A 65 -5.19 1.93 13.34
CA GLU A 65 -5.28 0.50 13.10
C GLU A 65 -4.38 -0.27 14.09
N PRO A 66 -4.81 -1.46 14.57
CA PRO A 66 -3.96 -2.29 15.40
C PRO A 66 -2.69 -2.73 14.66
N LEU A 67 -1.52 -2.53 15.26
CA LEU A 67 -0.22 -2.92 14.70
C LEU A 67 -0.19 -4.41 14.28
N ALA A 68 -0.77 -5.27 15.10
CA ALA A 68 -0.85 -6.71 14.82
C ALA A 68 -1.60 -7.01 13.52
N SER A 69 -2.68 -6.26 13.24
CA SER A 69 -3.46 -6.40 12.01
C SER A 69 -2.64 -5.98 10.79
N LYS A 70 -2.02 -4.79 10.81
CA LYS A 70 -1.21 -4.29 9.68
C LYS A 70 -0.02 -5.20 9.38
N ARG A 71 0.65 -5.71 10.41
CA ARG A 71 1.74 -6.69 10.26
C ARG A 71 1.25 -7.97 9.59
N GLN A 72 0.10 -8.49 10.02
CA GLN A 72 -0.44 -9.72 9.47
C GLN A 72 -0.87 -9.55 8.01
N GLN A 73 -1.49 -8.43 7.63
CA GLN A 73 -1.88 -8.14 6.25
C GLN A 73 -0.69 -8.20 5.28
N ILE A 74 0.43 -7.53 5.63
CA ILE A 74 1.64 -7.52 4.79
C ILE A 74 2.26 -8.91 4.70
N LEU A 75 2.28 -9.65 5.80
CA LEU A 75 2.85 -11.00 5.87
C LEU A 75 2.05 -11.99 5.00
N LEU A 76 0.72 -11.98 5.12
CA LEU A 76 -0.18 -12.84 4.35
C LEU A 76 -0.10 -12.53 2.84
N ALA A 77 -0.13 -11.26 2.46
CA ALA A 77 0.02 -10.87 1.05
C ALA A 77 1.35 -11.40 0.47
N THR A 78 2.45 -11.28 1.22
CA THR A 78 3.74 -11.82 0.82
C THR A 78 3.73 -13.35 0.73
N GLN A 79 3.06 -14.04 1.64
CA GLN A 79 2.92 -15.49 1.61
C GLN A 79 2.17 -15.96 0.35
N VAL A 80 1.06 -15.30 0.01
CA VAL A 80 0.30 -15.60 -1.21
C VAL A 80 1.16 -15.42 -2.46
N VAL A 81 1.86 -14.30 -2.57
CA VAL A 81 2.78 -14.06 -3.71
C VAL A 81 3.86 -15.13 -3.78
N LYS A 82 4.44 -15.56 -2.64
CA LYS A 82 5.40 -16.66 -2.59
C LYS A 82 4.81 -17.99 -3.03
N MET A 83 3.55 -18.28 -2.71
CA MET A 83 2.87 -19.50 -3.19
C MET A 83 2.70 -19.45 -4.71
N ILE A 84 2.25 -18.32 -5.26
CA ILE A 84 2.05 -18.14 -6.70
C ILE A 84 3.38 -18.25 -7.46
N LEU A 85 4.43 -17.54 -7.01
CA LEU A 85 5.74 -17.56 -7.67
C LEU A 85 6.45 -18.92 -7.60
N LYS A 86 6.02 -19.81 -6.72
CA LYS A 86 6.55 -21.18 -6.61
C LYS A 86 5.92 -22.15 -7.60
N ILE A 87 4.82 -21.77 -8.25
CA ILE A 87 4.19 -22.60 -9.28
C ILE A 87 5.11 -22.56 -10.51
N ASP A 88 5.68 -23.70 -10.86
CA ASP A 88 6.52 -23.91 -12.04
C ASP A 88 5.72 -24.40 -13.24
N ASP A 89 4.80 -25.35 -13.02
CA ASP A 89 3.96 -25.93 -14.07
C ASP A 89 2.45 -25.80 -13.77
N VAL A 90 1.66 -25.53 -14.81
CA VAL A 90 0.19 -25.52 -14.78
C VAL A 90 -0.32 -26.54 -15.80
N ILE A 91 -1.04 -27.56 -15.33
CA ILE A 91 -1.66 -28.57 -16.18
C ILE A 91 -3.17 -28.30 -16.21
N CYS A 92 -3.70 -27.94 -17.38
CA CYS A 92 -5.13 -27.85 -17.62
C CYS A 92 -5.57 -29.10 -18.38
N ALA A 93 -6.51 -29.87 -17.82
CA ALA A 93 -7.20 -30.90 -18.58
C ALA A 93 -8.16 -30.20 -19.54
N ASN A 94 -7.94 -30.35 -20.84
CA ASN A 94 -8.95 -29.96 -21.83
C ASN A 94 -10.08 -31.00 -21.71
N GLU A 95 -11.24 -30.58 -21.23
CA GLU A 95 -12.46 -31.38 -21.33
C GLU A 95 -12.93 -31.30 -22.80
N GLU A 96 -12.91 -32.43 -23.50
CA GLU A 96 -13.58 -32.60 -24.81
C GLU A 96 -15.09 -32.71 -24.64
#